data_AF-A0A2B4SQT8-F1
#
_entry.id   AF-A0A2B4SQT8-F1
#
_cell.length_a   1.000
_cell.length_b   1.000
_cell.length_c   1.000
_cell.angle_alpha   90.00
_cell.angle_beta   90.00
_cell.angle_gamma   90.00
#
_symmetry.space_group_name_H-M   'P 1'
#
loop_
_entity.id
_entity.type
_entity.pdbx_description
1 polymer ?
#
loop_
_entity_poly.entity_id
_entity_poly.type
_entity_poly.pdbx_seq_one_letter_code
_entity_poly.pdbx_strand_id
1 'polypeptide(L)'
;MDPAKAQMVAELEIEMMTDLYNRLTVACQKKCISPKYKEGDLTKGESVCLDRCVAKYLEIHDRIGKKLTAMSMQDERLMNQLQGQGQAGN
;
A
#
# COMPACT_ATOMS: atom_id res chain seq x y z
N MET A 1 -1.64 20.99 -16.70
CA MET A 1 -0.51 20.21 -16.16
C MET A 1 0.47 19.98 -17.30
N ASP A 2 1.77 20.07 -17.03
CA ASP A 2 2.80 19.73 -18.02
C ASP A 2 2.64 18.24 -18.43
N PRO A 3 2.54 17.91 -19.73
CA PRO A 3 2.39 16.53 -20.19
C PRO A 3 3.46 15.59 -19.62
N ALA A 4 4.70 16.06 -19.41
CA ALA A 4 5.75 15.25 -18.81
C ALA A 4 5.47 14.89 -17.34
N LYS A 5 4.85 15.82 -16.58
CA LYS A 5 4.46 15.56 -15.19
C LYS A 5 3.28 14.59 -15.10
N ALA A 6 2.31 14.69 -16.00
CA ALA A 6 1.18 13.77 -16.03
C ALA A 6 1.64 12.33 -16.34
N GLN A 7 2.58 12.18 -17.28
CA GLN A 7 3.16 10.88 -17.62
C GLN A 7 3.95 10.28 -16.45
N MET A 8 4.77 11.08 -15.76
CA MET A 8 5.53 10.62 -14.59
C MET A 8 4.62 10.13 -13.45
N VAL A 9 3.50 10.82 -13.19
CA VAL A 9 2.53 10.40 -12.17
C VAL A 9 1.88 9.06 -12.55
N ALA A 10 1.49 8.90 -13.83
CA ALA A 10 0.91 7.64 -14.30
C ALA A 10 1.89 6.46 -14.22
N GLU A 11 3.17 6.68 -14.56
CA GLU A 11 4.22 5.66 -14.43
C GLU A 11 4.42 5.24 -12.97
N LEU A 12 4.43 6.22 -12.05
CA LEU A 12 4.54 5.95 -10.62
C LEU A 12 3.33 5.17 -10.09
N GLU A 13 2.11 5.51 -10.52
CA GLU A 13 0.90 4.78 -10.14
C GLU A 13 0.98 3.31 -10.55
N ILE A 14 1.45 3.03 -11.78
CA ILE A 14 1.62 1.65 -12.28
C ILE A 14 2.66 0.89 -11.46
N GLU A 15 3.80 1.50 -11.14
CA GLU A 15 4.84 0.88 -10.32
C GLU A 15 4.31 0.52 -8.93
N MET A 16 3.60 1.45 -8.29
CA MET A 16 2.98 1.24 -6.98
C MET A 16 1.94 0.12 -6.99
N MET A 17 1.05 0.10 -8.00
CA MET A 17 0.06 -0.97 -8.13
C MET A 17 0.71 -2.34 -8.36
N THR A 18 1.83 -2.37 -9.09
CA THR A 18 2.58 -3.59 -9.34
C THR A 18 3.21 -4.15 -8.07
N ASP A 19 3.86 -3.30 -7.26
CA ASP A 19 4.41 -3.71 -5.95
C ASP A 19 3.31 -4.21 -5.01
N LEU A 20 2.16 -3.50 -4.96
CA LEU A 20 0.99 -3.92 -4.19
C LEU A 20 0.53 -5.32 -4.61
N TYR A 21 0.34 -5.55 -5.91
CA TYR A 21 -0.12 -6.84 -6.45
C TYR A 21 0.83 -7.98 -6.10
N ASN A 22 2.14 -7.77 -6.24
CA ASN A 22 3.16 -8.76 -5.91
C ASN A 22 3.14 -9.12 -4.42
N ARG A 23 3.10 -8.12 -3.54
CA ARG A 23 3.06 -8.33 -2.08
C ARG A 23 1.77 -9.01 -1.63
N LEU A 24 0.63 -8.60 -2.19
CA LEU A 24 -0.68 -9.19 -1.92
C LEU A 24 -0.70 -10.66 -2.33
N THR A 25 -0.21 -10.97 -3.53
CA THR A 25 -0.16 -12.34 -4.07
C THR A 25 0.68 -13.25 -3.17
N VAL A 26 1.91 -12.83 -2.83
CA VAL A 26 2.80 -13.60 -1.94
C VAL A 26 2.19 -13.79 -0.55
N ALA A 27 1.58 -12.73 0.01
CA ALA A 27 0.96 -12.80 1.33
C ALA A 27 -0.23 -13.77 1.35
N CYS A 28 -1.11 -13.70 0.36
CA CYS A 28 -2.30 -14.55 0.30
C CYS A 28 -1.97 -15.99 -0.08
N GLN A 29 -1.03 -16.22 -0.99
CA GLN A 29 -0.52 -17.57 -1.27
C GLN A 29 0.02 -18.21 0.01
N LYS A 30 0.89 -17.51 0.76
CA LYS A 30 1.47 -18.03 2.00
C LYS A 30 0.43 -18.31 3.10
N LYS A 31 -0.66 -17.54 3.14
CA LYS A 31 -1.73 -17.68 4.15
C LYS A 31 -2.75 -18.77 3.79
N CYS A 32 -3.04 -18.94 2.51
CA CYS A 32 -4.18 -19.73 2.07
C CYS A 32 -3.80 -21.03 1.37
N ILE A 33 -2.61 -21.13 0.77
CA ILE A 33 -2.19 -22.31 0.01
C ILE A 33 -1.17 -23.11 0.83
N SER A 34 -1.46 -24.40 1.03
CA SER A 34 -0.55 -25.30 1.71
C SER A 34 0.68 -25.59 0.82
N PRO A 35 1.91 -25.63 1.37
CA PRO A 35 3.08 -26.05 0.61
C PRO A 35 3.04 -27.55 0.24
N LYS A 36 2.13 -28.31 0.88
CA LYS A 36 1.82 -29.70 0.49
C LYS A 36 0.66 -29.67 -0.50
N TYR A 37 0.99 -29.63 -1.79
CA TYR A 37 0.03 -29.69 -2.89
C TYR A 37 -0.48 -31.12 -3.05
N LYS A 38 -1.76 -31.34 -2.70
CA LYS A 38 -2.40 -32.66 -2.81
C LYS A 38 -3.05 -32.86 -4.18
N GLU A 39 -3.46 -31.78 -4.81
CA GLU A 39 -4.12 -31.74 -6.12
C GLU A 39 -3.75 -30.42 -6.83
N GLY A 40 -4.01 -30.34 -8.14
CA GLY A 40 -3.64 -29.17 -8.96
C GLY A 40 -4.65 -28.04 -8.93
N ASP A 41 -5.91 -28.34 -8.61
CA ASP A 41 -6.99 -27.37 -8.52
C ASP A 41 -7.06 -26.76 -7.12
N LEU A 42 -7.58 -25.54 -7.03
CA LEU A 42 -7.87 -24.93 -5.74
C LEU A 42 -9.06 -25.64 -5.11
N THR A 43 -8.88 -26.06 -3.86
CA THR A 43 -10.00 -26.52 -3.04
C THR A 43 -10.97 -25.37 -2.78
N LYS A 44 -12.25 -25.68 -2.54
CA LYS A 44 -13.24 -24.68 -2.09
C LYS A 44 -12.76 -23.88 -0.88
N GLY A 45 -12.01 -24.51 0.03
CA GLY A 45 -11.43 -23.86 1.20
C GLY A 45 -10.36 -22.82 0.82
N GLU A 46 -9.46 -23.17 -0.09
CA GLU A 46 -8.42 -22.28 -0.61
C GLU A 46 -9.02 -21.09 -1.35
N SER A 47 -9.99 -21.32 -2.26
CA SER A 47 -10.67 -20.23 -2.98
C SER A 47 -11.32 -19.22 -2.02
N VAL A 48 -12.12 -19.71 -1.06
CA VAL A 48 -12.77 -18.83 -0.07
C VAL A 48 -11.76 -18.14 0.85
N CYS A 49 -10.64 -18.80 1.17
CA CYS A 49 -9.56 -18.17 1.92
C CYS A 49 -8.92 -17.03 1.12
N LEU A 50 -8.62 -17.24 -0.17
CA LEU A 50 -8.03 -16.23 -1.04
C LEU A 50 -8.93 -15.00 -1.14
N ASP A 51 -10.23 -15.16 -1.38
CA ASP A 51 -11.20 -14.05 -1.43
C ASP A 51 -11.16 -13.20 -0.14
N ARG A 52 -11.21 -13.89 1.02
CA ARG A 52 -11.15 -13.23 2.33
C ARG A 52 -9.80 -12.57 2.59
N CYS A 53 -8.70 -13.20 2.15
CA CYS A 53 -7.36 -12.68 2.32
C CYS A 53 -7.18 -11.38 1.55
N VAL A 54 -7.57 -11.36 0.27
CA VAL A 54 -7.46 -10.18 -0.59
C VAL A 54 -8.29 -9.03 -0.04
N ALA A 55 -9.55 -9.30 0.35
CA ALA A 55 -10.42 -8.30 0.94
C ALA A 55 -9.79 -7.67 2.21
N LYS A 56 -9.30 -8.50 3.14
CA LYS A 56 -8.64 -8.03 4.37
C LYS A 56 -7.33 -7.29 4.10
N TYR A 57 -6.55 -7.75 3.12
CA TYR A 57 -5.28 -7.12 2.77
C TYR A 57 -5.51 -5.69 2.28
N LEU A 58 -6.47 -5.50 1.37
CA LEU A 58 -6.82 -4.19 0.84
C LEU A 58 -7.43 -3.26 1.91
N GLU A 59 -8.29 -3.79 2.78
CA GLU A 59 -8.83 -3.02 3.91
C GLU A 59 -7.71 -2.49 4.83
N ILE A 60 -6.76 -3.35 5.21
CA ILE A 60 -5.63 -2.95 6.05
C ILE A 60 -4.68 -2.01 5.30
N HIS A 61 -4.42 -2.26 4.03
CA HIS A 61 -3.60 -1.38 3.19
C HIS A 61 -4.18 0.05 3.14
N ASP A 62 -5.48 0.20 2.91
CA ASP A 62 -6.18 1.50 2.92
C ASP A 62 -6.08 2.19 4.29
N ARG A 63 -6.33 1.45 5.39
CA ARG A 63 -6.24 2.00 6.75
C ARG A 63 -4.83 2.47 7.10
N ILE A 64 -3.81 1.71 6.69
CA ILE A 64 -2.41 2.10 6.85
C ILE A 64 -2.11 3.35 6.02
N GLY A 65 -2.55 3.39 4.76
CA GLY A 65 -2.38 4.55 3.88
C GLY A 65 -2.96 5.84 4.50
N LYS A 66 -4.22 5.79 4.96
CA LYS A 66 -4.86 6.92 5.66
C LYS A 66 -4.10 7.38 6.89
N LYS A 67 -3.60 6.43 7.69
CA LYS A 67 -2.81 6.75 8.89
C LYS A 67 -1.47 7.39 8.53
N LEU A 68 -0.79 6.89 7.49
CA LEU A 68 0.46 7.44 7.00
C LEU A 68 0.29 8.88 6.52
N THR A 69 -0.72 9.15 5.67
CA THR A 69 -1.02 10.52 5.22
C THR A 69 -1.30 11.46 6.38
N ALA A 70 -2.08 11.03 7.38
CA ALA A 70 -2.34 11.84 8.56
C ALA A 70 -1.07 12.17 9.35
N MET A 71 -0.12 11.25 9.44
CA MET A 71 1.18 11.47 10.10
C MET A 71 2.05 12.43 9.27
N SER A 72 2.14 12.25 7.95
CA SER A 72 2.90 13.16 7.08
C SER A 72 2.40 14.61 7.16
N MET A 73 1.07 14.82 7.18
CA MET A 73 0.50 16.16 7.35
C MET A 73 0.82 16.77 8.72
N GLN A 74 0.94 15.94 9.76
CA GLN A 74 1.34 16.40 11.09
C GLN A 74 2.82 16.81 11.10
N ASP A 75 3.68 16.02 10.48
CA ASP A 75 5.12 16.29 10.36
C ASP A 75 5.39 17.56 9.55
N GLU A 76 4.69 17.77 8.43
CA GLU A 76 4.77 19.02 7.65
C GLU A 76 4.40 20.26 8.48
N ARG A 77 3.34 20.16 9.30
CA ARG A 77 2.93 21.25 10.19
C ARG A 77 4.00 21.56 11.24
N LEU A 78 4.60 20.53 11.82
CA LEU A 78 5.68 20.68 12.78
C LEU A 78 6.91 21.32 12.13
N MET A 79 7.31 20.86 10.94
CA MET A 79 8.44 21.41 10.19
C MET A 79 8.23 22.89 9.84
N ASN A 80 7.03 23.27 9.42
CA ASN A 80 6.69 24.67 9.14
C ASN A 80 6.77 25.55 10.42
N GLN A 81 6.37 25.02 11.58
CA GLN A 81 6.48 25.73 12.86
C GLN A 81 7.94 25.90 13.31
N LEU A 82 8.79 24.90 13.07
CA LEU A 82 10.22 24.96 13.39
C LEU A 82 10.96 25.93 12.46
N GLN A 83 10.62 25.96 11.16
CA GLN A 83 11.19 26.92 10.21
C GLN A 83 10.79 28.37 10.52
N GLY A 84 9.56 28.59 10.99
CA GLY A 84 9.09 29.92 11.41
C GLY A 84 9.80 30.48 12.66
N GLN A 85 10.36 29.64 13.53
CA GLN A 85 11.10 30.09 14.73
C GLN A 85 12.56 30.51 14.42
N GLY A 86 13.11 30.13 13.26
CA GLY A 86 14.47 30.48 12.87
C GLY A 86 14.68 31.91 12.33
N GLN A 87 13.60 32.65 12.01
CA GLN A 87 13.68 34.00 11.44
C GLN A 87 13.47 35.15 12.45
N ALA A 88 13.17 34.86 13.72
CA ALA A 88 12.93 35.88 14.74
C ALA A 88 14.14 36.16 15.66
N GLY A 89 15.32 35.63 15.32
CA GLY A 89 16.53 35.65 16.18
C GLY A 89 17.76 36.35 15.62
N ASN A 90 17.64 37.16 14.55
CA ASN A 90 18.74 37.97 14.02
C ASN A 90 18.30 39.42 13.78
#